data_AF-A0AAZ1Y5Q1-F1
#
_entry.id   AF-A0AAZ1Y5Q1-F1
#
_cell.length_a   1.000
_cell.length_b   1.000
_cell.length_c   1.000
_cell.angle_alpha   90.00
_cell.angle_beta   90.00
_cell.angle_gamma   90.00
#
_symmetry.space_group_name_H-M   'P 1'
#
loop_
_entity.id
_entity.type
_entity.pdbx_description
1 polymer ?
#
loop_
_entity_poly.entity_id
_entity_poly.type
_entity_poly.pdbx_seq_one_letter_code
_entity_poly.pdbx_strand_id
1 'polypeptide(L)'
;TPICSDNSHDISTLITHLQAHLKFASEHLHDSEKAWEKVLLSDEVKISLFRNPNTTVKLLDCYSAKGTGQCQRFEGPMDGARYAKISDKKLHPSWNPDGKHRAV
;
A
#
# COMPACT_ATOMS: atom_id res chain seq x y z
N THR A 1 5.97 -22.10 -32.49
CA THR A 1 7.10 -22.42 -31.61
C THR A 1 6.70 -22.09 -30.19
N PRO A 2 6.82 -23.01 -29.20
CA PRO A 2 6.56 -22.63 -27.83
C PRO A 2 7.72 -21.73 -27.38
N ILE A 3 7.38 -20.53 -26.92
CA ILE A 3 8.31 -19.66 -26.22
C ILE A 3 8.59 -20.39 -24.90
N CYS A 4 9.77 -20.97 -24.74
CA CYS A 4 10.25 -21.32 -23.41
C CYS A 4 10.34 -20.01 -22.63
N SER A 5 9.37 -19.75 -21.74
CA SER A 5 9.52 -18.70 -20.74
C SER A 5 10.72 -19.07 -19.89
N ASP A 6 11.67 -18.14 -19.79
CA ASP A 6 12.94 -18.35 -19.10
C ASP A 6 12.69 -18.35 -17.58
N ASN A 7 12.31 -19.51 -17.04
CA ASN A 7 11.91 -19.70 -15.63
C ASN A 7 13.04 -19.38 -14.62
N SER A 8 14.27 -19.19 -15.08
CA SER A 8 15.42 -18.85 -14.23
C SER A 8 15.34 -17.42 -13.68
N HIS A 9 14.83 -16.46 -14.46
CA HIS A 9 14.69 -15.07 -14.04
C HIS A 9 13.61 -14.91 -12.94
N ASP A 10 12.58 -15.75 -13.01
CA ASP A 10 11.47 -15.80 -12.05
C ASP A 10 11.92 -16.37 -10.69
N ILE A 11 12.72 -17.44 -10.69
CA ILE A 11 13.26 -18.05 -9.46
C ILE A 11 14.24 -17.09 -8.76
N SER A 12 15.12 -16.41 -9.49
CA SER A 12 16.06 -15.43 -8.90
C SER A 12 15.32 -14.26 -8.24
N THR A 13 14.25 -13.80 -8.87
CA THR A 13 13.39 -12.73 -8.34
C THR A 13 12.67 -13.18 -7.07
N LEU A 14 12.11 -14.40 -7.07
CA LEU A 14 11.50 -15.00 -5.89
C LEU A 14 12.49 -15.11 -4.72
N ILE A 15 13.70 -15.63 -4.97
CA ILE A 15 14.75 -15.74 -3.94
C ILE A 15 15.07 -14.36 -3.34
N THR A 16 15.20 -13.35 -4.19
CA THR A 16 15.49 -11.97 -3.75
C THR A 16 14.37 -11.41 -2.87
N HIS A 17 13.10 -11.61 -3.25
CA HIS A 17 11.96 -11.18 -2.44
C HIS A 17 11.90 -11.91 -1.09
N LEU A 18 12.15 -13.22 -1.08
CA LEU A 18 12.18 -14.00 0.16
C LEU A 18 13.28 -13.51 1.10
N GLN A 19 14.48 -13.23 0.58
CA GLN A 19 15.57 -12.66 1.37
C GLN A 19 15.21 -11.29 1.93
N ALA A 20 14.58 -10.42 1.14
CA ALA A 20 14.14 -9.09 1.59
C ALA A 20 13.07 -9.17 2.68
N HIS A 21 12.06 -10.05 2.52
CA HIS A 21 11.02 -10.27 3.52
C HIS A 21 11.59 -10.85 4.82
N LEU A 22 12.47 -11.85 4.72
CA LEU A 22 13.13 -12.44 5.89
C LEU A 22 13.96 -11.39 6.64
N LYS A 23 14.71 -10.56 5.92
CA LYS A 23 15.48 -9.46 6.51
C LYS A 23 14.56 -8.48 7.24
N PHE A 24 13.53 -7.96 6.56
CA PHE A 24 12.58 -7.02 7.18
C PHE A 24 11.93 -7.60 8.44
N ALA A 25 11.45 -8.85 8.37
CA ALA A 25 10.84 -9.52 9.51
C ALA A 25 11.82 -9.70 10.68
N SER A 26 13.09 -10.05 10.40
CA SER A 26 14.11 -10.18 11.43
C SER A 26 14.48 -8.86 12.09
N GLU A 27 14.55 -7.76 11.32
CA GLU A 27 14.89 -6.42 11.82
C GLU A 27 13.79 -5.85 12.72
N HIS A 28 12.52 -6.15 12.43
CA HIS A 28 11.36 -5.62 13.16
C HIS A 28 10.73 -6.65 14.12
N LEU A 29 11.36 -7.82 14.34
CA LEU A 29 10.82 -8.92 15.16
C LEU A 29 10.59 -8.51 16.62
N HIS A 30 11.42 -7.61 17.14
CA HIS A 30 11.39 -7.15 18.52
C HIS A 30 10.83 -5.74 18.67
N ASP A 31 10.26 -5.18 17.61
CA ASP A 31 9.64 -3.87 17.68
C ASP A 31 8.42 -3.90 18.60
N SER A 32 8.36 -2.91 19.49
CA SER A 32 7.24 -2.78 20.42
C SER A 32 5.94 -2.46 19.69
N GLU A 33 4.80 -2.82 20.27
CA GLU A 33 3.47 -2.45 19.76
C GLU A 33 3.34 -0.93 19.51
N LYS A 34 3.92 -0.10 20.38
CA LYS A 34 3.94 1.36 20.23
C LYS A 34 4.67 1.85 18.97
N ALA A 35 5.61 1.07 18.44
CA ALA A 35 6.26 1.38 17.17
C ALA A 35 5.30 1.13 16.01
N TRP A 36 4.59 -0.01 16.04
CA TRP A 36 3.57 -0.37 15.04
C TRP A 36 2.34 0.55 15.08
N GLU A 37 1.98 1.09 16.25
CA GLU A 37 0.88 2.07 16.36
C GLU A 37 1.12 3.36 15.56
N LYS A 38 2.37 3.68 15.20
CA LYS A 38 2.74 4.87 14.42
C LYS A 38 2.76 4.63 12.92
N VAL A 39 2.60 3.38 12.49
CA VAL A 39 2.62 3.01 11.07
C VAL A 39 1.28 3.40 10.44
N LEU A 40 1.37 4.18 9.36
CA LEU A 40 0.26 4.42 8.45
C LEU A 40 0.47 3.56 7.21
N LEU A 41 -0.43 2.61 6.99
CA LEU A 41 -0.48 1.79 5.79
C LEU A 41 -1.31 2.52 4.74
N SER A 42 -0.94 2.40 3.47
CA SER A 42 -1.73 2.93 2.35
C SER A 42 -1.68 1.96 1.17
N ASP A 43 -2.78 1.81 0.45
CA ASP A 43 -2.82 0.96 -0.75
C ASP A 43 -3.78 1.51 -1.82
N GLU A 44 -3.57 1.09 -3.08
CA GLU A 44 -4.50 1.34 -4.18
C GLU A 44 -5.50 0.18 -4.28
N VAL A 45 -6.79 0.48 -4.12
CA VAL A 45 -7.86 -0.48 -4.37
C VAL A 45 -8.65 -0.13 -5.62
N LYS A 46 -8.91 -1.16 -6.45
CA LYS A 46 -9.77 -1.07 -7.63
C LYS A 46 -11.05 -1.85 -7.39
N ILE A 47 -12.18 -1.15 -7.31
CA ILE A 47 -13.51 -1.73 -7.10
C ILE A 47 -14.27 -1.71 -8.42
N SER A 48 -14.62 -2.89 -8.93
CA SER A 48 -15.44 -3.04 -10.14
C SER A 48 -16.93 -2.94 -9.80
N LEU A 49 -17.69 -2.20 -10.60
CA LEU A 49 -19.14 -2.08 -10.39
C LEU A 49 -19.86 -3.31 -10.94
N PHE A 50 -20.72 -3.93 -10.13
CA PHE A 50 -21.50 -5.10 -10.56
C PHE A 50 -22.38 -4.82 -11.79
N ARG A 51 -23.06 -3.67 -11.81
CA ARG A 51 -23.98 -3.28 -12.90
C ARG A 51 -23.27 -3.02 -14.23
N ASN A 52 -22.00 -2.60 -14.19
CA ASN A 52 -21.19 -2.38 -15.38
C ASN A 52 -19.76 -2.81 -15.07
N PRO A 53 -19.36 -4.06 -15.38
CA PRO A 53 -18.06 -4.61 -14.98
C PRO A 53 -16.88 -3.88 -15.62
N ASN A 54 -17.13 -3.12 -16.70
CA ASN A 54 -16.11 -2.28 -17.35
C ASN A 54 -15.93 -0.93 -16.63
N THR A 55 -16.79 -0.60 -15.67
CA THR A 55 -16.65 0.59 -14.83
C THR A 55 -15.98 0.22 -13.52
N THR A 56 -14.82 0.82 -13.27
CA THR A 56 -14.07 0.59 -12.03
C THR A 56 -13.82 1.91 -11.33
N VAL A 57 -14.01 1.94 -10.02
CA VAL A 57 -13.60 3.04 -9.15
C VAL A 57 -12.24 2.69 -8.57
N LYS A 58 -11.29 3.61 -8.70
CA LYS A 58 -9.97 3.49 -8.06
C LYS A 58 -9.89 4.42 -6.86
N LEU A 59 -9.39 3.88 -5.75
CA LEU A 59 -9.24 4.58 -4.49
C LEU A 59 -7.82 4.39 -3.98
N LEU A 60 -7.26 5.43 -3.37
CA LEU A 60 -6.09 5.34 -2.51
C LEU A 60 -6.59 5.56 -1.08
N ASP A 61 -6.45 4.55 -0.24
CA ASP A 61 -6.87 4.60 1.16
C ASP A 61 -5.68 4.50 2.10
N CYS A 62 -5.94 4.73 3.39
CA CYS A 62 -4.93 4.55 4.42
C CYS A 62 -5.53 4.09 5.74
N TYR A 63 -4.76 3.33 6.50
CA TYR A 63 -5.18 2.67 7.72
C TYR A 63 -4.07 2.70 8.76
N SER A 64 -4.45 2.71 10.04
CA SER A 64 -3.54 2.60 11.17
C SER A 64 -4.13 1.67 12.23
N ALA A 65 -3.35 1.36 13.27
CA ALA A 65 -3.84 0.64 14.44
C ALA A 65 -5.03 1.34 15.14
N LYS A 66 -5.25 2.64 14.88
CA LYS A 66 -6.36 3.43 15.45
C LYS A 66 -7.59 3.48 14.54
N GLY A 67 -7.54 2.87 13.36
CA GLY A 67 -8.67 2.79 12.43
C GLY A 67 -8.37 3.37 11.06
N THR A 68 -9.43 3.59 10.29
CA THR A 68 -9.39 4.03 8.90
C THR A 68 -9.05 5.52 8.80
N GLY A 69 -8.11 5.86 7.93
CA GLY A 69 -7.76 7.22 7.55
C GLY A 69 -8.56 7.70 6.35
N GLN A 70 -8.00 8.65 5.60
CA GLN A 70 -8.67 9.20 4.42
C GLN A 70 -8.61 8.23 3.23
N CYS A 71 -9.71 8.22 2.47
CA CYS A 71 -9.84 7.49 1.21
C CYS A 71 -10.09 8.50 0.08
N GLN A 72 -9.26 8.46 -0.95
CA GLN A 72 -9.32 9.38 -2.08
C GLN A 72 -9.55 8.63 -3.38
N ARG A 73 -10.69 8.93 -4.02
CA ARG A 73 -10.92 8.52 -5.41
C ARG A 73 -10.01 9.28 -6.36
N PHE A 74 -9.48 8.59 -7.36
CA PHE A 74 -8.75 9.22 -8.46
C PHE A 74 -9.10 8.54 -9.79
N GLU A 75 -8.82 9.26 -10.88
CA GLU A 75 -9.09 8.78 -12.23
C GLU A 75 -7.78 8.42 -12.94
N GLY A 76 -7.84 7.42 -13.81
CA GLY A 76 -6.69 6.97 -14.62
C GLY A 76 -5.65 6.13 -13.86
N PRO A 77 -4.49 5.86 -14.48
CA PRO A 77 -3.38 5.15 -13.84
C PRO A 77 -2.70 6.02 -12.79
N MET A 78 -2.27 5.43 -11.67
CA MET A 78 -1.46 6.14 -10.68
C MET A 78 -0.06 6.40 -11.24
N ASP A 79 0.44 7.61 -11.04
CA ASP A 79 1.83 7.98 -11.31
C ASP A 79 2.45 8.56 -10.02
N GLY A 80 3.78 8.66 -9.99
CA GLY A 80 4.49 9.13 -8.80
C GLY A 80 4.13 10.56 -8.39
N ALA A 81 3.87 11.46 -9.34
CA ALA A 81 3.50 12.85 -9.06
C ALA A 81 2.09 12.96 -8.47
N ARG A 82 1.16 12.16 -8.97
CA ARG A 82 -0.21 12.05 -8.45
C ARG A 82 -0.21 11.42 -7.07
N TYR A 83 0.55 10.36 -6.87
CA TYR A 83 0.71 9.73 -5.56
C TYR A 83 1.26 10.74 -4.55
N ALA A 84 2.35 11.45 -4.88
CA ALA A 84 2.90 12.50 -4.02
C ALA A 84 1.86 13.57 -3.68
N LYS A 85 1.10 14.04 -4.67
CA LYS A 85 0.04 15.05 -4.47
C LYS A 85 -1.10 14.55 -3.58
N ILE A 86 -1.49 13.28 -3.69
CA ILE A 86 -2.51 12.69 -2.80
C ILE A 86 -1.92 12.49 -1.41
N SER A 87 -0.66 12.06 -1.31
CA SER A 87 0.06 11.89 -0.04
C SER A 87 0.05 13.18 0.78
N ASP A 88 0.49 14.29 0.19
CA ASP A 88 0.55 15.59 0.86
C ASP A 88 -0.82 16.08 1.33
N LYS A 89 -1.87 15.78 0.56
CA LYS A 89 -3.22 16.29 0.82
C LYS A 89 -4.03 15.40 1.76
N LYS A 90 -3.75 14.09 1.81
CA LYS A 90 -4.65 13.07 2.37
C LYS A 90 -3.94 12.16 3.36
N LEU A 91 -2.75 11.64 3.02
CA LEU A 91 -2.02 10.71 3.87
C LEU A 91 -1.30 11.44 5.01
N HIS A 92 -0.51 12.47 4.70
CA HIS A 92 0.23 13.24 5.70
C HIS A 92 -0.68 13.87 6.77
N PRO A 93 -1.84 14.48 6.43
CA PRO A 93 -2.76 14.99 7.44
C PRO A 93 -3.47 13.90 8.27
N SER A 94 -3.56 12.67 7.75
CA SER A 94 -4.09 11.51 8.49
C SER A 94 -3.06 10.89 9.44
N TRP A 95 -1.78 11.18 9.23
CA TRP A 95 -0.69 10.75 10.09
C TRP A 95 -0.49 11.74 11.24
N ASN A 96 -0.37 11.21 12.46
CA ASN A 96 -0.01 12.00 13.63
C ASN A 96 1.03 11.23 14.46
N PRO A 97 2.24 11.79 14.70
CA PRO A 97 3.28 11.13 15.48
C PRO A 97 2.91 10.87 16.94
N ASP A 98 1.93 11.60 17.47
CA ASP A 98 1.41 11.44 18.84
C ASP A 98 0.30 10.36 18.94
N GLY A 99 0.04 9.61 17.86
CA GLY A 99 -0.93 8.51 17.85
C GLY A 99 -2.39 8.95 17.91
N LYS A 100 -2.68 10.25 17.88
CA LYS A 100 -4.03 10.79 17.66
C LYS A 100 -4.32 10.82 16.16
N HIS A 101 -4.42 9.65 15.56
CA HIS A 101 -4.94 9.55 14.19
C HIS A 101 -6.37 10.05 14.20
N ARG A 102 -6.62 11.06 13.38
CA ARG A 102 -7.94 11.65 13.25
C ARG A 102 -8.73 10.73 12.31
N ALA A 103 -9.47 9.80 12.90
CA ALA A 103 -10.61 9.21 12.23
C ALA A 103 -11.51 10.37 11.80
N VAL A 104 -11.80 10.44 10.50
CA VAL A 104 -12.74 11.43 9.96
C VAL A 104 -14.14 11.08 10.46
#